data_AF-A0ABD1JAW7-F1
#
_entry.id   AF-A0ABD1JAW7-F1
#
_cell.length_a   1.000
_cell.length_b   1.000
_cell.length_c   1.000
_cell.angle_alpha   90.00
_cell.angle_beta   90.00
_cell.angle_gamma   90.00
#
_symmetry.space_group_name_H-M   'P 1'
#
loop_
_entity.id
_entity.type
_entity.pdbx_description
1 polymer ?
#
loop_
_entity_poly.entity_id
_entity_poly.type
_entity_poly.pdbx_seq_one_letter_code
_entity_poly.pdbx_strand_id
1 'polypeptide(L)'
;MEAIYNQTSKYFNSTMVEYLHARMTMVIWVISCISFPILCAAIYGLYRLIKSDHVAPICVINLLLSDMLQICSKPVWHLVPISNIMHLVLYAVYSLGLMASICFMLCISAERYVLTAYPIWYRQRHTKNKSLLASLIVWVTALVVMLIISLAFLSGTIHHRLLSSSYIVFYLLPYPLVICFTMGTWRALSCAKSVAAQEQKRIMGTLVLVLAIYTVFFMPYIILMLALTISPTLLNEPPVQTFGSLVDILLSLNPMVDPILYVVMRRDAKEMLTNMVCCKKKEKNQQQTLQTS
;
A
#
# COMPACT_ATOMS: atom_id res chain seq x y z
N MET A 1 30.27 37.70 16.80
CA MET A 1 29.20 37.86 15.80
C MET A 1 28.86 36.51 15.16
N GLU A 2 29.86 35.76 14.68
CA GLU A 2 29.71 34.44 14.06
C GLU A 2 29.13 33.35 15.01
N ALA A 3 29.54 33.32 16.28
CA ALA A 3 28.97 32.40 17.28
C ALA A 3 27.48 32.64 17.56
N ILE A 4 27.06 33.91 17.62
CA ILE A 4 25.65 34.30 17.85
C ILE A 4 24.81 33.94 16.61
N TYR A 5 25.33 34.19 15.41
CA TYR A 5 24.69 33.81 14.15
C TYR A 5 24.51 32.29 14.03
N ASN A 6 25.55 31.51 14.32
CA ASN A 6 25.47 30.04 14.30
C ASN A 6 24.47 29.50 15.34
N GLN A 7 24.40 30.14 16.51
CA GLN A 7 23.45 29.76 17.55
C GLN A 7 22.00 30.10 17.19
N THR A 8 21.75 31.27 16.59
CA THR A 8 20.40 31.65 16.11
C THR A 8 19.96 30.81 14.91
N SER A 9 20.85 30.54 13.96
CA SER A 9 20.59 29.65 12.82
C SER A 9 20.27 28.22 13.27
N LYS A 10 21.02 27.68 14.23
CA LYS A 10 20.75 26.35 14.80
C LYS A 10 19.40 26.27 15.51
N TYR A 11 19.04 27.30 16.28
CA TYR A 11 17.76 27.38 16.98
C TYR A 11 16.56 27.52 16.02
N PHE A 12 16.73 28.33 14.97
CA PHE A 12 15.71 28.49 13.93
C PHE A 12 15.51 27.18 13.15
N ASN A 13 16.59 26.49 12.80
CA ASN A 13 16.51 25.19 12.14
C ASN A 13 15.84 24.13 13.03
N SER A 14 16.14 24.09 14.34
CA SER A 14 15.50 23.11 15.24
C SER A 14 14.00 23.37 15.39
N THR A 15 13.58 24.62 15.57
CA THR A 15 12.16 24.98 15.67
C THR A 15 11.40 24.75 14.35
N MET A 16 12.03 25.01 13.21
CA MET A 16 11.44 24.72 11.89
C MET A 16 11.23 23.21 11.68
N VAL A 17 12.19 22.37 12.08
CA VAL A 17 12.08 20.91 11.99
C VAL A 17 10.97 20.37 12.90
N GLU A 18 10.88 20.85 14.15
CA GLU A 18 9.81 20.48 15.07
C GLU A 18 8.42 20.87 14.53
N TYR A 19 8.31 22.07 13.95
CA TYR A 19 7.06 22.54 13.34
C TYR A 19 6.67 21.69 12.12
N LEU A 20 7.62 21.36 11.24
CA LEU A 20 7.39 20.47 10.11
C LEU A 20 6.95 19.07 10.56
N HIS A 21 7.61 18.51 11.57
CA HIS A 21 7.23 17.22 12.16
C HIS A 21 5.82 17.22 12.75
N ALA A 22 5.45 18.28 13.47
CA ALA A 22 4.10 18.45 14.02
C ALA A 22 3.04 18.54 12.90
N ARG A 23 3.32 19.31 11.83
CA ARG A 23 2.43 19.39 10.65
C ARG A 23 2.26 18.04 9.97
N MET A 24 3.34 17.31 9.76
CA MET A 24 3.31 15.98 9.14
C MET A 24 2.51 15.00 9.99
N THR A 25 2.73 15.00 11.30
CA THR A 25 1.93 14.20 12.25
C THR A 25 0.44 14.49 12.09
N MET A 26 0.02 15.76 12.08
CA MET A 26 -1.40 16.12 11.89
C MET A 26 -1.96 15.61 10.56
N VAL A 27 -1.22 15.77 9.46
CA VAL A 27 -1.65 15.29 8.14
C VAL A 27 -1.83 13.77 8.12
N ILE A 28 -0.88 13.02 8.68
CA ILE A 28 -0.94 11.55 8.77
C ILE A 28 -2.15 11.10 9.60
N TRP A 29 -2.42 11.76 10.72
CA TRP A 29 -3.62 11.48 11.53
C TRP A 29 -4.91 11.70 10.74
N VAL A 30 -5.03 12.82 10.03
CA VAL A 30 -6.19 13.10 9.18
C VAL A 30 -6.36 12.01 8.13
N ILE A 31 -5.27 11.63 7.45
CA ILE A 31 -5.30 10.53 6.46
C ILE A 31 -5.77 9.24 7.12
N SER A 32 -5.15 8.81 8.22
CA SER A 32 -5.52 7.58 8.93
C SER A 32 -6.99 7.57 9.37
N CYS A 33 -7.52 8.68 9.88
CA CYS A 33 -8.92 8.80 10.28
C CYS A 33 -9.91 8.65 9.11
N ILE A 34 -9.52 9.07 7.90
CA ILE A 34 -10.34 8.89 6.69
C ILE A 34 -10.16 7.49 6.12
N SER A 35 -8.93 6.97 6.08
CA SER A 35 -8.59 5.65 5.55
C SER A 35 -9.24 4.51 6.34
N PHE A 36 -9.28 4.62 7.66
CA PHE A 36 -9.80 3.58 8.54
C PHE A 36 -11.26 3.17 8.22
N PRO A 37 -12.25 4.08 8.19
CA PRO A 37 -13.62 3.71 7.86
C PRO A 37 -13.79 3.19 6.44
N ILE A 38 -13.02 3.71 5.47
CA ILE A 38 -13.02 3.23 4.08
C ILE A 38 -12.56 1.77 4.04
N LEU A 39 -11.47 1.46 4.75
CA LEU A 39 -10.91 0.11 4.81
C LEU A 39 -11.84 -0.86 5.54
N CYS A 40 -12.43 -0.45 6.66
CA CYS A 40 -13.43 -1.25 7.37
C CYS A 40 -14.65 -1.56 6.48
N ALA A 41 -15.16 -0.57 5.73
CA ALA A 41 -16.26 -0.76 4.79
C ALA A 41 -15.88 -1.73 3.66
N ALA A 42 -14.64 -1.63 3.13
CA ALA A 42 -14.13 -2.51 2.10
C ALA A 42 -14.00 -3.96 2.57
N ILE A 43 -13.43 -4.19 3.76
CA ILE A 43 -13.32 -5.51 4.39
C ILE A 43 -14.70 -6.08 4.68
N TYR A 44 -15.63 -5.28 5.20
CA TYR A 44 -17.00 -5.72 5.45
C TYR A 44 -17.72 -6.13 4.16
N GLY A 45 -17.62 -5.33 3.09
CA GLY A 45 -18.18 -5.65 1.78
C GLY A 45 -17.60 -6.93 1.20
N LEU A 46 -16.28 -7.10 1.30
CA LEU A 46 -15.57 -8.29 0.85
C LEU A 46 -15.99 -9.54 1.66
N TYR A 47 -16.13 -9.42 2.97
CA TYR A 47 -16.61 -10.49 3.84
C TYR A 47 -18.03 -10.94 3.47
N ARG A 48 -18.94 -9.99 3.24
CA ARG A 48 -20.31 -10.28 2.79
C ARG A 48 -20.32 -11.00 1.45
N LEU A 49 -19.44 -10.65 0.52
CA LEU A 49 -19.38 -11.28 -0.80
C LEU A 49 -18.83 -12.70 -0.74
N ILE A 50 -17.79 -12.97 0.06
CA ILE A 50 -17.24 -14.32 0.24
C ILE A 50 -18.29 -15.29 0.78
N LYS A 51 -19.18 -14.80 1.66
CA LYS A 51 -20.30 -15.60 2.17
C LYS A 51 -21.32 -15.96 1.08
N SER A 52 -21.43 -15.14 0.03
CA SER A 52 -22.38 -15.32 -1.07
C SER A 52 -21.80 -16.13 -2.23
N ASP A 53 -20.51 -15.97 -2.53
CA ASP A 53 -19.85 -16.51 -3.71
C ASP A 53 -18.56 -17.21 -3.28
N HIS A 54 -18.51 -18.55 -3.39
CA HIS A 54 -17.55 -19.42 -2.71
C HIS A 54 -16.08 -19.26 -3.18
N VAL A 55 -15.70 -18.19 -3.89
CA VAL A 55 -14.35 -17.89 -4.39
C VAL A 55 -13.80 -16.62 -3.74
N ALA A 56 -12.99 -16.77 -2.69
CA ALA A 56 -12.41 -15.65 -1.96
C ALA A 56 -11.12 -15.12 -2.63
N PRO A 57 -10.99 -13.81 -2.89
CA PRO A 57 -9.75 -13.21 -3.37
C PRO A 57 -8.77 -13.01 -2.20
N ILE A 58 -8.17 -14.11 -1.73
CA ILE A 58 -7.36 -14.17 -0.50
C ILE A 58 -6.21 -13.13 -0.52
N CYS A 59 -5.53 -12.94 -1.65
CA CYS A 59 -4.48 -11.92 -1.78
C CYS A 59 -5.00 -10.49 -1.53
N VAL A 60 -6.23 -10.18 -1.96
CA VAL A 60 -6.86 -8.87 -1.72
C VAL A 60 -7.23 -8.72 -0.24
N ILE A 61 -7.74 -9.77 0.41
CA ILE A 61 -8.01 -9.74 1.85
C ILE A 61 -6.72 -9.43 2.62
N ASN A 62 -5.63 -10.13 2.28
CA ASN A 62 -4.36 -9.91 2.95
C ASN A 62 -3.72 -8.56 2.62
N LEU A 63 -3.93 -8.02 1.41
CA LEU A 63 -3.59 -6.64 1.07
C LEU A 63 -4.29 -5.67 2.02
N LEU A 64 -5.61 -5.77 2.16
CA LEU A 64 -6.37 -4.90 3.07
C LEU A 64 -5.98 -5.10 4.54
N LEU A 65 -5.59 -6.31 4.95
CA LEU A 65 -5.05 -6.56 6.30
C LEU A 65 -3.68 -5.89 6.50
N SER A 66 -2.82 -5.89 5.48
CA SER A 66 -1.55 -5.17 5.53
C SER A 66 -1.74 -3.65 5.59
N ASP A 67 -2.80 -3.14 4.96
CA ASP A 67 -3.19 -1.73 5.03
C ASP A 67 -3.72 -1.34 6.41
N MET A 68 -4.44 -2.25 7.09
CA MET A 68 -4.86 -2.04 8.48
C MET A 68 -3.65 -1.86 9.40
N LEU A 69 -2.61 -2.69 9.23
CA LEU A 69 -1.38 -2.56 10.01
C LEU A 69 -0.73 -1.19 9.77
N GLN A 70 -0.68 -0.72 8.52
CA GLN A 70 -0.09 0.59 8.18
C GLN A 70 -0.87 1.75 8.82
N ILE A 71 -2.20 1.77 8.68
CA ILE A 71 -3.07 2.85 9.21
C ILE A 71 -2.99 2.92 10.74
N CYS A 72 -2.93 1.77 11.42
CA CYS A 72 -2.89 1.72 12.88
C CYS A 72 -1.52 2.09 13.45
N SER A 73 -0.42 1.73 12.77
CA SER A 73 0.95 1.91 13.31
C SER A 73 1.52 3.30 13.01
N LYS A 74 1.35 3.81 11.79
CA LYS A 74 1.97 5.06 11.32
C LYS A 74 1.66 6.32 12.15
N PRO A 75 0.39 6.64 12.49
CA PRO A 75 0.09 7.85 13.26
C PRO A 75 0.64 7.80 14.69
N VAL A 76 0.67 6.60 15.30
CA VAL A 76 1.24 6.40 16.64
C VAL A 76 2.76 6.49 16.57
N TRP A 77 3.38 5.95 15.51
CA TRP A 77 4.83 6.01 15.31
C TRP A 77 5.35 7.46 15.32
N HIS A 78 4.67 8.38 14.63
CA HIS A 78 5.05 9.81 14.58
C HIS A 78 4.88 10.56 15.91
N LEU A 79 4.06 10.04 16.84
CA LEU A 79 3.90 10.62 18.18
C LEU A 79 4.93 10.13 19.18
N VAL A 80 5.49 8.95 18.97
CA VAL A 80 6.42 8.32 19.92
C VAL A 80 7.83 8.87 19.71
N PRO A 81 8.53 9.34 20.76
CA PRO A 81 9.91 9.78 20.65
C PRO A 81 10.86 8.65 20.20
N ILE A 82 11.87 8.99 19.41
CA ILE A 82 12.88 8.04 18.87
C ILE A 82 13.57 7.23 19.98
N SER A 83 13.74 7.82 21.18
CA SER A 83 14.38 7.17 22.34
C SER A 83 13.53 6.04 22.96
N ASN A 84 12.24 5.97 22.66
CA ASN A 84 11.34 4.96 23.20
C ASN A 84 11.36 3.69 22.35
N ILE A 85 11.46 2.51 22.97
CA ILE A 85 11.46 1.22 22.27
C ILE A 85 10.19 1.03 21.41
N MET A 86 9.07 1.63 21.80
CA MET A 86 7.83 1.60 21.02
C MET A 86 8.00 2.24 19.64
N HIS A 87 8.91 3.21 19.45
CA HIS A 87 9.20 3.79 18.15
C HIS A 87 9.73 2.73 17.18
N LEU A 88 10.68 1.90 17.63
CA LEU A 88 11.23 0.80 16.84
C LEU A 88 10.15 -0.24 16.52
N VAL A 89 9.34 -0.62 17.51
CA VAL A 89 8.26 -1.60 17.33
C VAL A 89 7.21 -1.10 16.33
N LEU A 90 6.80 0.16 16.42
CA LEU A 90 5.81 0.74 15.51
C LEU A 90 6.36 0.90 14.08
N TYR A 91 7.62 1.33 13.94
CA TYR A 91 8.31 1.36 12.65
C TYR A 91 8.40 -0.03 12.01
N ALA A 92 8.72 -1.05 12.81
CA ALA A 92 8.78 -2.44 12.40
C ALA A 92 7.41 -2.94 11.90
N VAL A 93 6.34 -2.69 12.65
CA VAL A 93 4.96 -3.07 12.26
C VAL A 93 4.52 -2.35 10.98
N TYR A 94 4.81 -1.06 10.86
CA TYR A 94 4.54 -0.28 9.64
C TYR A 94 5.29 -0.85 8.44
N SER A 95 6.58 -1.13 8.60
CA SER A 95 7.43 -1.72 7.56
C SER A 95 6.94 -3.09 7.11
N LEU A 96 6.52 -3.94 8.05
CA LEU A 96 5.91 -5.23 7.77
C LEU A 96 4.65 -5.07 6.89
N GLY A 97 3.80 -4.09 7.22
CA GLY A 97 2.60 -3.77 6.44
C GLY A 97 2.93 -3.33 5.01
N LEU A 98 3.88 -2.42 4.82
CA LEU A 98 4.31 -1.98 3.48
C LEU A 98 4.90 -3.13 2.64
N MET A 99 5.77 -3.93 3.25
CA MET A 99 6.42 -5.05 2.57
C MET A 99 5.40 -6.11 2.15
N ALA A 100 4.46 -6.44 3.04
CA ALA A 100 3.36 -7.35 2.73
C ALA A 100 2.47 -6.80 1.61
N SER A 101 2.11 -5.51 1.64
CA SER A 101 1.28 -4.85 0.63
C SER A 101 1.86 -5.01 -0.78
N ILE A 102 3.15 -4.71 -0.95
CA ILE A 102 3.86 -4.88 -2.23
C ILE A 102 3.91 -6.33 -2.69
N CYS A 103 4.19 -7.27 -1.78
CA CYS A 103 4.18 -8.69 -2.12
C CYS A 103 2.77 -9.16 -2.54
N PHE A 104 1.70 -8.67 -1.89
CA PHE A 104 0.33 -8.99 -2.29
C PHE A 104 -0.05 -8.37 -3.63
N MET A 105 0.39 -7.14 -3.93
CA MET A 105 0.24 -6.54 -5.26
C MET A 105 0.93 -7.37 -6.35
N LEU A 106 2.13 -7.87 -6.08
CA LEU A 106 2.84 -8.79 -6.97
C LEU A 106 2.07 -10.10 -7.14
N CYS A 107 1.58 -10.71 -6.05
CA CYS A 107 0.76 -11.91 -6.11
C CYS A 107 -0.52 -11.72 -6.92
N ILE A 108 -1.23 -10.59 -6.75
CA ILE A 108 -2.42 -10.25 -7.53
C ILE A 108 -2.07 -10.15 -9.02
N SER A 109 -0.95 -9.50 -9.35
CA SER A 109 -0.50 -9.36 -10.73
C SER A 109 -0.15 -10.70 -11.37
N ALA A 110 0.58 -11.56 -10.63
CA ALA A 110 0.93 -12.90 -11.06
C ALA A 110 -0.32 -13.78 -11.24
N GLU A 111 -1.26 -13.74 -10.30
CA GLU A 111 -2.53 -14.48 -10.37
C GLU A 111 -3.32 -14.09 -11.62
N ARG A 112 -3.45 -12.79 -11.89
CA ARG A 112 -4.16 -12.28 -13.08
C ARG A 112 -3.46 -12.66 -14.39
N TYR A 113 -2.14 -12.66 -14.40
CA TYR A 113 -1.37 -13.14 -15.55
C TYR A 113 -1.62 -14.63 -15.82
N VAL A 114 -1.46 -15.49 -14.80
CA VAL A 114 -1.61 -16.95 -14.96
C VAL A 114 -3.05 -17.32 -15.33
N LEU A 115 -4.04 -16.69 -14.71
CA LEU A 115 -5.46 -16.87 -15.05
C LEU A 115 -5.72 -16.63 -16.55
N THR A 116 -5.04 -15.62 -17.11
CA THR A 116 -5.26 -15.18 -18.50
C THR A 116 -4.44 -15.98 -19.51
N ALA A 117 -3.15 -16.20 -19.23
CA ALA A 117 -2.23 -16.87 -20.14
C ALA A 117 -2.43 -18.40 -20.14
N TYR A 118 -2.84 -18.98 -19.00
CA TYR A 118 -2.95 -20.43 -18.81
C TYR A 118 -4.25 -20.83 -18.09
N PRO A 119 -5.43 -20.57 -18.69
CA PRO A 119 -6.73 -20.72 -18.00
C PRO A 119 -7.05 -22.16 -17.58
N ILE A 120 -6.70 -23.17 -18.42
CA ILE A 120 -6.94 -24.59 -18.12
C ILE A 120 -6.07 -25.04 -16.95
N TRP A 121 -4.77 -24.69 -16.99
CA TRP A 121 -3.83 -25.00 -15.92
C TRP A 121 -4.26 -24.33 -14.61
N TYR A 122 -4.65 -23.06 -14.68
CA TYR A 122 -5.16 -22.33 -13.52
C TYR A 122 -6.37 -23.03 -12.91
N ARG A 123 -7.37 -23.41 -13.71
CA ARG A 123 -8.58 -24.10 -13.20
C ARG A 123 -8.27 -25.43 -12.52
N GLN A 124 -7.30 -26.19 -13.03
CA GLN A 124 -6.93 -27.50 -12.48
C GLN A 124 -6.05 -27.40 -11.23
N ARG A 125 -5.17 -26.39 -11.17
CA ARG A 125 -4.18 -26.24 -10.09
C ARG A 125 -4.60 -25.27 -9.00
N HIS A 126 -5.53 -24.34 -9.26
CA HIS A 126 -5.93 -23.31 -8.31
C HIS A 126 -6.83 -23.89 -7.22
N THR A 127 -6.33 -23.87 -5.98
CA THR A 127 -7.10 -24.25 -4.79
C THR A 127 -6.93 -23.16 -3.74
N LYS A 128 -7.95 -23.00 -2.87
CA LYS A 128 -7.90 -22.03 -1.76
C LYS A 128 -6.68 -22.25 -0.87
N ASN A 129 -6.32 -23.51 -0.61
CA ASN A 129 -5.17 -23.87 0.21
C ASN A 129 -3.84 -23.36 -0.35
N LYS A 130 -3.66 -23.35 -1.67
CA LYS A 130 -2.44 -22.81 -2.30
C LYS A 130 -2.37 -21.29 -2.20
N SER A 131 -3.51 -20.61 -2.29
CA SER A 131 -3.55 -19.15 -2.12
C SER A 131 -3.33 -18.75 -0.66
N LEU A 132 -3.83 -19.55 0.30
CA LEU A 132 -3.49 -19.41 1.73
C LEU A 132 -2.00 -19.64 1.98
N LEU A 133 -1.42 -20.69 1.38
CA LEU A 133 0.01 -20.97 1.49
C LEU A 133 0.86 -19.84 0.88
N ALA A 134 0.49 -19.33 -0.30
CA ALA A 134 1.17 -18.18 -0.90
C ALA A 134 1.10 -16.94 0.01
N SER A 135 -0.05 -16.69 0.63
CA SER A 135 -0.20 -15.58 1.58
C SER A 135 0.63 -15.77 2.84
N LEU A 136 0.69 -16.99 3.37
CA LEU A 136 1.55 -17.33 4.50
C LEU A 136 3.03 -17.10 4.15
N ILE A 137 3.47 -17.53 2.97
CA ILE A 137 4.84 -17.29 2.50
C ILE A 137 5.12 -15.79 2.44
N VAL A 138 4.21 -14.98 1.90
CA VAL A 138 4.36 -13.52 1.86
C VAL A 138 4.55 -12.95 3.27
N TRP A 139 3.69 -13.31 4.22
CA TRP A 139 3.80 -12.83 5.60
C TRP A 139 5.11 -13.25 6.27
N VAL A 140 5.49 -14.52 6.12
CA VAL A 140 6.74 -15.06 6.69
C VAL A 140 7.96 -14.37 6.06
N THR A 141 7.99 -14.20 4.74
CA THR A 141 9.07 -13.51 4.05
C THR A 141 9.17 -12.04 4.50
N ALA A 142 8.05 -11.33 4.56
CA ALA A 142 8.04 -9.94 5.02
C ALA A 142 8.51 -9.82 6.49
N LEU A 143 8.06 -10.72 7.35
CA LEU A 143 8.45 -10.77 8.76
C LEU A 143 9.94 -11.09 8.93
N VAL A 144 10.45 -12.12 8.25
CA VAL A 144 11.86 -12.53 8.33
C VAL A 144 12.78 -11.42 7.86
N VAL A 145 12.49 -10.79 6.71
CA VAL A 145 13.30 -9.69 6.20
C VAL A 145 13.26 -8.50 7.16
N MET A 146 12.09 -8.14 7.69
CA MET A 146 11.95 -7.04 8.66
C MET A 146 12.73 -7.33 9.96
N LEU A 147 12.65 -8.55 10.48
CA LEU A 147 13.38 -8.97 11.68
C LEU A 147 14.90 -8.96 11.47
N ILE A 148 15.39 -9.50 10.35
CA ILE A 148 16.83 -9.49 10.02
C ILE A 148 17.35 -8.05 10.01
N ILE A 149 16.61 -7.13 9.38
CA ILE A 149 17.05 -5.74 9.28
C ILE A 149 16.99 -5.05 10.66
N SER A 150 15.93 -5.26 11.42
CA SER A 150 15.80 -4.70 12.77
C SER A 150 16.92 -5.19 13.70
N LEU A 151 17.19 -6.50 13.70
CA LEU A 151 18.28 -7.08 14.50
C LEU A 151 19.65 -6.56 14.07
N ALA A 152 19.90 -6.44 12.77
CA ALA A 152 21.15 -5.91 12.26
C ALA A 152 21.36 -4.42 12.58
N PHE A 153 20.27 -3.65 12.67
CA PHE A 153 20.31 -2.27 13.15
C PHE A 153 20.65 -2.21 14.65
N LEU A 154 20.00 -3.05 15.47
CA LEU A 154 20.25 -3.13 16.92
C LEU A 154 21.68 -3.61 17.26
N SER A 155 22.21 -4.59 16.53
CA SER A 155 23.53 -5.16 16.79
C SER A 155 24.67 -4.22 16.40
N GLY A 156 24.40 -3.16 15.63
CA GLY A 156 25.43 -2.26 15.08
C GLY A 156 26.45 -2.96 14.15
N THR A 157 26.19 -4.22 13.78
CA THR A 157 27.15 -5.08 13.07
C THR A 157 27.19 -4.80 11.57
N ILE A 158 26.09 -4.30 11.01
CA ILE A 158 25.98 -4.02 9.57
C ILE A 158 26.01 -2.51 9.34
N HIS A 159 26.85 -2.06 8.41
CA HIS A 159 26.85 -0.67 7.99
C HIS A 159 25.46 -0.26 7.47
N HIS A 160 24.97 0.90 7.92
CA HIS A 160 23.67 1.47 7.52
C HIS A 160 23.42 1.44 6.00
N ARG A 161 24.48 1.56 5.19
CA ARG A 161 24.41 1.44 3.72
C ARG A 161 23.92 0.08 3.24
N LEU A 162 24.38 -1.02 3.84
CA LEU A 162 23.98 -2.37 3.43
C LEU A 162 22.51 -2.66 3.80
N LEU A 163 22.05 -2.14 4.94
CA LEU A 163 20.64 -2.23 5.35
C LEU A 163 19.71 -1.42 4.44
N SER A 164 20.13 -0.22 4.07
CA SER A 164 19.39 0.60 3.10
C SER A 164 19.30 -0.11 1.74
N SER A 165 20.41 -0.65 1.26
CA SER A 165 20.46 -1.39 -0.01
C SER A 165 19.56 -2.62 -0.03
N SER A 166 19.47 -3.38 1.07
CA SER A 166 18.59 -4.56 1.12
C SER A 166 17.11 -4.18 1.04
N TYR A 167 16.69 -3.09 1.71
CA TYR A 167 15.35 -2.54 1.55
C TYR A 167 15.09 -2.11 0.11
N ILE A 168 16.00 -1.32 -0.49
CA ILE A 168 15.83 -0.84 -1.87
C ILE A 168 15.66 -2.00 -2.84
N VAL A 169 16.48 -3.05 -2.73
CA VAL A 169 16.37 -4.24 -3.59
C VAL A 169 15.02 -4.93 -3.40
N PHE A 170 14.58 -5.13 -2.17
CA PHE A 170 13.28 -5.74 -1.87
C PHE A 170 12.11 -4.92 -2.44
N TYR A 171 12.16 -3.60 -2.30
CA TYR A 171 11.15 -2.68 -2.81
C TYR A 171 11.23 -2.47 -4.34
N LEU A 172 12.38 -2.67 -4.97
CA LEU A 172 12.54 -2.46 -6.42
C LEU A 172 12.20 -3.72 -7.22
N LEU A 173 12.54 -4.90 -6.72
CA LEU A 173 12.40 -6.18 -7.44
C LEU A 173 10.96 -6.49 -7.93
N PRO A 174 9.88 -6.21 -7.17
CA PRO A 174 8.52 -6.50 -7.61
C PRO A 174 8.06 -5.65 -8.80
N TYR A 175 8.59 -4.44 -8.96
CA TYR A 175 8.16 -3.52 -10.02
C TYR A 175 8.36 -4.06 -11.45
N PRO A 176 9.57 -4.48 -11.87
CA PRO A 176 9.76 -5.06 -13.19
C PRO A 176 8.94 -6.34 -13.36
N LEU A 177 8.70 -7.12 -12.29
CA LEU A 177 7.85 -8.30 -12.35
C LEU A 177 6.38 -7.93 -12.63
N VAL A 178 5.84 -6.90 -11.97
CA VAL A 178 4.49 -6.38 -12.24
C VAL A 178 4.37 -5.88 -13.68
N ILE A 179 5.38 -5.17 -14.20
CA ILE A 179 5.43 -4.76 -15.62
C ILE A 179 5.42 -5.99 -16.52
N CYS A 180 6.28 -6.99 -16.27
CA CYS A 180 6.33 -8.22 -17.05
C CYS A 180 4.99 -8.96 -17.05
N PHE A 181 4.33 -9.09 -15.90
CA PHE A 181 3.01 -9.70 -15.81
C PHE A 181 1.96 -8.90 -16.57
N THR A 182 1.97 -7.57 -16.44
CA THR A 182 1.05 -6.69 -17.18
C THR A 182 1.22 -6.84 -18.68
N MET A 183 2.46 -6.78 -19.18
CA MET A 183 2.76 -6.96 -20.61
C MET A 183 2.42 -8.36 -21.10
N GLY A 184 2.70 -9.39 -20.29
CA GLY A 184 2.32 -10.77 -20.58
C GLY A 184 0.80 -10.94 -20.69
N THR A 185 0.04 -10.33 -19.77
CA THR A 185 -1.43 -10.37 -19.80
C THR A 185 -1.98 -9.62 -21.00
N TRP A 186 -1.41 -8.46 -21.34
CA TRP A 186 -1.80 -7.70 -22.52
C TRP A 186 -1.66 -8.53 -23.79
N ARG A 187 -0.50 -9.19 -23.97
CA ARG A 187 -0.23 -10.07 -25.10
C ARG A 187 -1.20 -11.26 -25.14
N ALA A 188 -1.40 -11.93 -24.00
CA ALA A 188 -2.32 -13.07 -23.90
C ALA A 188 -3.76 -12.68 -24.27
N LEU A 189 -4.25 -11.53 -23.78
CA LEU A 189 -5.59 -11.02 -24.11
C LEU A 189 -5.70 -10.60 -25.58
N SER A 190 -4.66 -9.98 -26.14
CA SER A 190 -4.66 -9.53 -27.53
C SER A 190 -4.77 -10.70 -28.51
N CYS A 191 -4.22 -11.87 -28.15
CA CYS A 191 -4.36 -13.10 -28.93
C CYS A 191 -5.71 -13.82 -28.70
N ALA A 192 -6.36 -13.60 -27.55
CA ALA A 192 -7.58 -14.29 -27.17
C ALA A 192 -8.84 -13.54 -27.66
N LYS A 193 -9.31 -13.88 -28.88
CA LYS A 193 -10.55 -13.34 -29.46
C LYS A 193 -11.84 -13.76 -28.74
N SER A 194 -11.78 -14.77 -27.87
CA SER A 194 -12.94 -15.36 -27.18
C SER A 194 -13.32 -14.66 -25.87
N VAL A 195 -12.49 -13.77 -25.35
CA VAL A 195 -12.76 -13.05 -24.09
C VAL A 195 -13.55 -11.78 -24.40
N ALA A 196 -14.72 -11.61 -23.76
CA ALA A 196 -15.54 -10.42 -23.92
C ALA A 196 -14.74 -9.14 -23.61
N ALA A 197 -14.87 -8.10 -24.44
CA ALA A 197 -14.11 -6.85 -24.30
C ALA A 197 -14.22 -6.21 -22.91
N GLN A 198 -15.39 -6.33 -22.26
CA GLN A 198 -15.62 -5.84 -20.89
C GLN A 198 -14.75 -6.58 -19.86
N GLU A 199 -14.53 -7.87 -20.04
CA GLU A 199 -13.69 -8.68 -19.16
C GLU A 199 -12.20 -8.36 -19.38
N GLN A 200 -11.78 -8.15 -20.63
CA GLN A 200 -10.42 -7.71 -20.94
C GLN A 200 -10.08 -6.37 -20.27
N LYS A 201 -11.00 -5.38 -20.36
CA LYS A 201 -10.86 -4.07 -19.68
C LYS A 201 -10.75 -4.22 -18.17
N ARG A 202 -11.47 -5.17 -17.57
CA ARG A 202 -11.44 -5.43 -16.12
C ARG A 202 -10.09 -6.01 -15.67
N ILE A 203 -9.61 -7.03 -16.38
CA ILE A 203 -8.33 -7.69 -16.09
C ILE A 203 -7.19 -6.69 -16.23
N MET A 204 -7.13 -5.97 -17.35
CA MET A 204 -6.07 -4.97 -17.57
C MET A 204 -6.23 -3.76 -16.66
N GLY A 205 -7.46 -3.32 -16.37
CA GLY A 205 -7.71 -2.25 -15.40
C GLY A 205 -7.18 -2.58 -14.01
N THR A 206 -7.27 -3.85 -13.57
CA THR A 206 -6.67 -4.31 -12.31
C THR A 206 -5.16 -4.17 -12.34
N LEU A 207 -4.50 -4.69 -13.38
CA LEU A 207 -3.04 -4.68 -13.52
C LEU A 207 -2.47 -3.27 -13.67
N VAL A 208 -3.12 -2.44 -14.49
CA VAL A 208 -2.77 -1.02 -14.67
C VAL A 208 -2.94 -0.26 -13.35
N LEU A 209 -4.00 -0.56 -12.58
CA LEU A 209 -4.19 0.06 -11.27
C LEU A 209 -3.09 -0.35 -10.28
N VAL A 210 -2.73 -1.64 -10.20
CA VAL A 210 -1.58 -2.08 -9.36
C VAL A 210 -0.30 -1.38 -9.77
N LEU A 211 -0.01 -1.32 -11.08
CA LEU A 211 1.18 -0.64 -11.59
C LEU A 211 1.16 0.86 -11.28
N ALA A 212 0.00 1.51 -11.39
CA ALA A 212 -0.17 2.92 -11.04
C ALA A 212 0.04 3.16 -9.55
N ILE A 213 -0.55 2.34 -8.68
CA ILE A 213 -0.36 2.39 -7.23
C ILE A 213 1.13 2.26 -6.89
N TYR A 214 1.82 1.26 -7.45
CA TYR A 214 3.25 1.08 -7.25
C TYR A 214 4.07 2.30 -7.69
N THR A 215 3.79 2.81 -8.89
CA THR A 215 4.54 3.92 -9.50
C THR A 215 4.31 5.25 -8.78
N VAL A 216 3.10 5.49 -8.27
CA VAL A 216 2.76 6.77 -7.62
C VAL A 216 3.14 6.75 -6.15
N PHE A 217 2.91 5.65 -5.42
CA PHE A 217 3.06 5.64 -3.97
C PHE A 217 4.39 5.07 -3.49
N PHE A 218 4.95 4.06 -4.17
CA PHE A 218 6.16 3.37 -3.70
C PHE A 218 7.44 3.80 -4.45
N MET A 219 7.36 4.12 -5.74
CA MET A 219 8.56 4.53 -6.50
C MET A 219 9.23 5.81 -5.97
N PRO A 220 8.49 6.88 -5.62
CA PRO A 220 9.12 8.07 -5.05
C PRO A 220 9.92 7.77 -3.78
N TYR A 221 9.42 6.83 -2.95
CA TYR A 221 10.14 6.35 -1.77
C TYR A 221 11.44 5.62 -2.14
N ILE A 222 11.39 4.72 -3.11
CA ILE A 222 12.58 3.98 -3.57
C ILE A 222 13.65 4.95 -4.12
N ILE A 223 13.23 5.93 -4.92
CA ILE A 223 14.13 6.96 -5.48
C ILE A 223 14.77 7.78 -4.36
N LEU A 224 13.98 8.21 -3.37
CA LEU A 224 14.49 8.94 -2.21
C LEU A 224 15.52 8.10 -1.44
N MET A 225 15.18 6.85 -1.10
CA MET A 225 16.09 5.97 -0.36
C MET A 225 17.39 5.70 -1.12
N LEU A 226 17.31 5.56 -2.45
CA LEU A 226 18.49 5.41 -3.31
C LEU A 226 19.38 6.66 -3.27
N ALA A 227 18.80 7.86 -3.42
CA ALA A 227 19.53 9.12 -3.36
C ALA A 227 20.24 9.30 -2.00
N LEU A 228 19.54 8.99 -0.90
CA LEU A 228 20.10 9.09 0.46
C LEU A 228 21.17 8.04 0.75
N THR A 229 21.12 6.89 0.07
CA THR A 229 22.17 5.85 0.18
C THR A 229 23.46 6.29 -0.50
N ILE A 230 23.35 7.01 -1.62
CA ILE A 230 24.50 7.52 -2.38
C ILE A 230 25.10 8.76 -1.69
N SER A 231 24.26 9.68 -1.24
CA SER A 231 24.68 10.94 -0.62
C SER A 231 23.81 11.28 0.59
N PRO A 232 24.20 10.81 1.80
CA PRO A 232 23.44 11.05 3.02
C PRO A 232 23.31 12.54 3.37
N THR A 233 24.24 13.37 2.91
CA THR A 233 24.25 14.83 3.11
C THR A 233 23.04 15.52 2.47
N LEU A 234 22.40 14.90 1.47
CA LEU A 234 21.19 15.41 0.83
C LEU A 234 20.02 15.59 1.80
N LEU A 235 19.98 14.88 2.93
CA LEU A 235 18.95 15.07 3.96
C LEU A 235 18.91 16.49 4.54
N ASN A 236 20.02 17.24 4.48
CA ASN A 236 20.08 18.60 4.98
C ASN A 236 19.56 19.64 3.97
N GLU A 237 19.32 19.23 2.72
CA GLU A 237 18.84 20.11 1.67
C GLU A 237 17.32 20.31 1.79
N PRO A 238 16.82 21.56 1.90
CA PRO A 238 15.38 21.84 2.04
C PRO A 238 14.48 21.21 0.97
N PRO A 239 14.87 21.15 -0.32
CA PRO A 239 14.07 20.46 -1.35
C PRO A 239 13.92 18.96 -1.09
N VAL A 240 14.97 18.30 -0.58
CA VAL A 240 14.97 16.86 -0.30
C VAL A 240 14.09 16.56 0.92
N GLN A 241 14.13 17.40 1.94
CA GLN A 241 13.23 17.28 3.10
C GLN A 241 11.76 17.44 2.68
N THR A 242 11.46 18.44 1.85
CA THR A 242 10.11 18.66 1.31
C THR A 242 9.66 17.46 0.48
N PHE A 243 10.54 16.92 -0.37
CA PHE A 243 10.25 15.71 -1.13
C PHE A 243 10.04 14.50 -0.22
N GLY A 244 10.81 14.36 0.86
CA GLY A 244 10.61 13.34 1.88
C GLY A 244 9.24 13.41 2.54
N SER A 245 8.77 14.62 2.89
CA SER A 245 7.41 14.83 3.39
C SER A 245 6.34 14.42 2.36
N LEU A 246 6.52 14.77 1.08
CA LEU A 246 5.59 14.35 0.02
C LEU A 246 5.55 12.83 -0.13
N VAL A 247 6.71 12.18 -0.14
CA VAL A 247 6.85 10.71 -0.20
C VAL A 247 6.13 10.06 0.97
N ASP A 248 6.28 10.59 2.18
CA ASP A 248 5.65 10.06 3.38
C ASP A 248 4.11 10.21 3.35
N ILE A 249 3.61 11.33 2.82
CA ILE A 249 2.17 11.51 2.57
C ILE A 249 1.69 10.51 1.53
N LEU A 250 2.40 10.34 0.42
CA LEU A 250 2.03 9.37 -0.63
C LEU A 250 1.92 7.96 -0.07
N LEU A 251 2.90 7.48 0.69
CA LEU A 251 2.82 6.17 1.33
C LEU A 251 1.62 6.06 2.30
N SER A 252 1.28 7.13 3.01
CA SER A 252 0.10 7.16 3.89
C SER A 252 -1.23 7.03 3.13
N LEU A 253 -1.26 7.51 1.88
CA LEU A 253 -2.44 7.46 1.02
C LEU A 253 -2.63 6.08 0.36
N ASN A 254 -1.60 5.24 0.29
CA ASN A 254 -1.68 3.92 -0.36
C ASN A 254 -2.86 3.06 0.17
N PRO A 255 -3.02 2.88 1.51
CA PRO A 255 -4.17 2.20 2.10
C PRO A 255 -5.57 2.71 1.69
N MET A 256 -5.68 3.95 1.19
CA MET A 256 -6.95 4.51 0.71
C MET A 256 -7.32 4.01 -0.68
N VAL A 257 -6.31 3.69 -1.49
CA VAL A 257 -6.47 3.34 -2.90
C VAL A 257 -6.61 1.83 -3.11
N ASP A 258 -6.02 1.02 -2.22
CA ASP A 258 -6.10 -0.45 -2.29
C ASP A 258 -7.53 -1.03 -2.26
N PRO A 259 -8.50 -0.46 -1.52
CA PRO A 259 -9.91 -0.83 -1.66
C PRO A 259 -10.48 -0.66 -3.09
N ILE A 260 -9.99 0.31 -3.87
CA ILE A 260 -10.42 0.54 -5.26
C ILE A 260 -10.01 -0.64 -6.13
N LEU A 261 -8.86 -1.27 -5.85
CA LEU A 261 -8.39 -2.46 -6.54
C LEU A 261 -9.44 -3.57 -6.51
N TYR A 262 -10.04 -3.81 -5.33
CA TYR A 262 -11.10 -4.79 -5.18
C TYR A 262 -12.35 -4.45 -6.02
N VAL A 263 -12.75 -3.18 -6.01
CA VAL A 263 -13.92 -2.69 -6.77
C VAL A 263 -13.70 -2.82 -8.28
N VAL A 264 -12.47 -2.59 -8.77
CA VAL A 264 -12.13 -2.79 -10.17
C VAL A 264 -12.13 -4.28 -10.52
N MET A 265 -11.62 -5.15 -9.63
CA MET A 265 -11.53 -6.60 -9.85
C MET A 265 -12.87 -7.32 -9.95
N ARG A 266 -13.90 -6.90 -9.19
CA ARG A 266 -15.18 -7.63 -9.09
C ARG A 266 -16.35 -6.81 -9.66
N ARG A 267 -17.23 -7.46 -10.44
CA ARG A 267 -18.48 -6.86 -10.96
C ARG A 267 -19.46 -6.59 -9.81
N ASP A 268 -19.61 -7.59 -8.95
CA ASP A 268 -20.55 -7.59 -7.83
C ASP A 268 -20.23 -6.48 -6.80
N ALA A 269 -18.95 -6.13 -6.66
CA ALA A 269 -18.52 -5.01 -5.81
C ALA A 269 -19.01 -3.66 -6.33
N LYS A 270 -19.01 -3.44 -7.66
CA LYS A 270 -19.55 -2.21 -8.27
C LYS A 270 -21.06 -2.13 -8.11
N GLU A 271 -21.77 -3.24 -8.27
CA GLU A 271 -23.22 -3.30 -8.09
C GLU A 271 -23.60 -3.08 -6.62
N MET A 272 -22.85 -3.65 -5.67
CA MET A 272 -23.07 -3.39 -4.23
C MET A 272 -22.83 -1.93 -3.86
N LEU A 273 -21.76 -1.30 -4.35
CA LEU A 273 -21.52 0.14 -4.15
C LEU A 273 -22.63 0.99 -4.78
N THR A 274 -23.04 0.65 -6.00
CA THR A 274 -24.15 1.33 -6.67
C THR A 274 -25.43 1.20 -5.87
N ASN A 275 -25.75 0.02 -5.34
CA ASN A 275 -26.93 -0.21 -4.52
C ASN A 275 -26.85 0.51 -3.16
N MET A 276 -25.68 0.58 -2.51
CA MET A 276 -25.51 1.37 -1.27
C MET A 276 -25.69 2.87 -1.50
N VAL A 277 -25.21 3.39 -2.64
CA VAL A 277 -25.41 4.81 -3.02
C VAL A 277 -26.84 5.07 -3.51
N CYS A 278 -27.46 4.10 -4.19
CA CYS A 278 -28.80 4.22 -4.76
C CYS A 278 -29.92 3.97 -3.73
N CYS A 279 -29.68 3.16 -2.68
CA CYS A 279 -30.60 3.05 -1.54
C CYS A 279 -30.75 4.38 -0.79
N LYS A 280 -29.67 5.18 -0.66
CA LYS A 280 -29.79 6.56 -0.16
C LYS A 280 -30.66 7.46 -1.06
N LYS A 281 -30.81 7.13 -2.34
CA LYS A 281 -31.68 7.85 -3.28
C LYS A 281 -33.15 7.44 -3.14
N LYS A 282 -33.45 6.18 -2.81
CA LYS A 282 -34.82 5.71 -2.52
C LYS A 282 -35.34 6.20 -1.17
N GLU A 283 -34.51 6.22 -0.12
CA GLU A 283 -34.91 6.74 1.21
C GLU A 283 -35.16 8.26 1.19
N LYS A 284 -34.34 9.04 0.47
CA LYS A 284 -34.57 10.48 0.31
C LYS A 284 -35.85 10.81 -0.47
N ASN A 285 -36.18 10.00 -1.47
CA ASN A 285 -37.42 10.20 -2.23
C ASN A 285 -38.66 9.83 -1.41
N GLN A 286 -38.61 8.80 -0.55
CA GLN A 286 -39.74 8.44 0.33
C GLN A 286 -39.98 9.48 1.44
N GLN A 287 -38.93 10.10 1.98
CA GLN A 287 -39.07 11.16 3.00
C GLN A 287 -39.61 12.48 2.43
N GLN A 288 -39.34 12.81 1.17
CA GLN A 288 -39.93 13.99 0.52
C GLN A 288 -41.43 13.81 0.18
N THR A 289 -41.89 12.62 -0.20
CA THR A 289 -43.32 12.38 -0.47
C THR A 289 -44.19 12.41 0.79
N LEU A 290 -43.63 12.06 1.95
CA LEU A 290 -44.31 12.10 3.25
C LEU A 290 -44.39 13.50 3.87
N GLN A 291 -43.66 14.50 3.34
CA GLN A 291 -43.72 15.89 3.79
C GLN A 291 -44.60 16.79 2.89
N THR A 292 -45.09 16.26 1.77
CA THR A 292 -46.01 16.95 0.84
C THR A 292 -47.45 16.39 0.90
N SER A 293 -47.78 15.59 1.91
CA SER A 293 -49.14 15.09 2.16
C SER A 293 -49.70 15.69 3.45
#